data_AF-A0A1F3MP64-F1
#
_entry.id   AF-A0A1F3MP64-F1
#
_cell.length_a   1.000
_cell.length_b   1.000
_cell.length_c   1.000
_cell.angle_alpha   90.00
_cell.angle_beta   90.00
_cell.angle_gamma   90.00
#
_symmetry.space_group_name_H-M   'P 1'
#
loop_
_entity.id
_entity.type
_entity.pdbx_description
1 polymer ?
#
loop_
_entity_poly.entity_id
_entity_poly.type
_entity_poly.pdbx_seq_one_letter_code
_entity_poly.pdbx_strand_id
1 'polypeptide(L)'
;MIMNLVTEGDNAMLTEIMSEDVIWYCGQCMSCKPRCPRGNIPGVVIQILRMVSQRNGLFVRSAMGREQLAVKRSIGHNILETGYCIHPTRVNPAMHPEQGPVWAWMSDNADEVYGRFDSNYNREGPGNMRKINRKSLDELDRIFEVTGCKKLWDTIESESEKRIDGRFTKYD
;
A
#
# COMPACT_ATOMS: atom_id res chain seq x y z
N MET A 1 12.97 -22.85 5.04
CA MET A 1 13.22 -21.67 5.89
C MET A 1 11.91 -21.08 6.40
N ILE A 2 11.20 -20.16 5.72
CA ILE A 2 9.91 -19.60 6.26
C ILE A 2 8.80 -20.66 6.40
N MET A 3 8.63 -21.53 5.40
CA MET A 3 7.56 -22.54 5.43
C MET A 3 7.71 -23.56 6.57
N ASN A 4 8.94 -23.86 6.98
CA ASN A 4 9.18 -24.78 8.09
C ASN A 4 8.81 -24.11 9.41
N LEU A 5 9.29 -22.88 9.64
CA LEU A 5 8.96 -22.07 10.83
C LEU A 5 7.45 -21.94 11.04
N VAL A 6 6.70 -21.65 9.98
CA VAL A 6 5.23 -21.55 10.05
C VAL A 6 4.57 -22.89 10.38
N THR A 7 5.12 -24.00 9.88
CA THR A 7 4.58 -25.34 10.13
C THR A 7 4.90 -25.83 11.54
N GLU A 8 6.08 -25.48 12.07
CA GLU A 8 6.50 -25.78 13.43
C GLU A 8 5.61 -25.07 14.47
N GLY A 9 5.09 -23.89 14.13
CA GLY A 9 4.07 -23.20 14.93
C GLY A 9 4.59 -22.59 16.23
N ASP A 10 5.90 -22.40 16.36
CA ASP A 10 6.52 -21.74 17.51
C ASP A 10 6.20 -20.23 17.50
N ASN A 11 5.43 -19.77 18.48
CA ASN A 11 5.02 -18.36 18.61
C ASN A 11 6.21 -17.40 18.79
N ALA A 12 7.30 -17.81 19.45
CA ALA A 12 8.47 -16.97 19.64
C ALA A 12 9.17 -16.75 18.29
N MET A 13 9.40 -17.82 17.53
CA MET A 13 9.98 -17.74 16.19
C MET A 13 9.08 -16.96 15.21
N LEU A 14 7.76 -17.15 15.30
CA LEU A 14 6.80 -16.40 14.49
C LEU A 14 6.82 -14.90 14.81
N THR A 15 6.94 -14.54 16.10
CA THR A 15 7.04 -13.13 16.51
C THR A 15 8.33 -12.50 16.02
N GLU A 16 9.43 -13.22 16.09
CA GLU A 16 10.74 -12.80 15.59
C GLU A 16 10.70 -12.53 14.09
N ILE A 17 10.27 -13.51 13.29
CA ILE A 17 10.24 -13.35 11.83
C ILE A 17 9.26 -12.27 11.36
N MET A 18 8.16 -12.06 12.09
CA MET A 18 7.20 -10.97 11.82
C MET A 18 7.75 -9.58 12.17
N SER A 19 8.81 -9.52 12.97
CA SER A 19 9.51 -8.27 13.34
C SER A 19 10.65 -7.93 12.37
N GLU A 20 11.02 -8.83 11.46
CA GLU A 20 12.16 -8.69 10.56
C GLU A 20 11.80 -8.19 9.15
N ASP A 21 12.81 -7.70 8.41
CA ASP A 21 12.68 -7.27 7.02
C ASP A 21 12.41 -8.42 6.04
N VAL A 22 12.77 -9.66 6.39
CA VAL A 22 12.74 -10.81 5.47
C VAL A 22 11.35 -11.07 4.88
N ILE A 23 10.28 -10.87 5.65
CA ILE A 23 8.92 -11.03 5.14
C ILE A 23 8.55 -9.94 4.15
N TRP A 24 9.19 -8.77 4.17
CA TRP A 24 8.92 -7.62 3.31
C TRP A 24 9.66 -7.68 1.97
N TYR A 25 10.71 -8.49 1.85
CA TYR A 25 11.43 -8.70 0.58
C TYR A 25 10.65 -9.48 -0.47
N CYS A 26 9.59 -10.21 -0.08
CA CYS A 26 8.75 -10.90 -1.06
C CYS A 26 8.05 -9.90 -2.01
N GLY A 27 8.45 -9.90 -3.28
CA GLY A 27 7.81 -9.09 -4.32
C GLY A 27 6.45 -9.63 -4.82
N GLN A 28 5.89 -10.64 -4.14
CA GLN A 28 4.59 -11.24 -4.48
C GLN A 28 4.43 -11.69 -5.94
N CYS A 29 5.52 -12.05 -6.62
CA CYS A 29 5.49 -12.50 -8.02
C CYS A 29 4.81 -13.85 -8.24
N MET A 30 4.41 -14.53 -7.15
CA MET A 30 3.74 -15.84 -7.13
C MET A 30 4.48 -16.98 -7.86
N SER A 31 5.76 -16.78 -8.18
CA SER A 31 6.64 -17.79 -8.77
C SER A 31 6.73 -19.06 -7.91
N CYS A 32 6.57 -18.92 -6.59
CA CYS A 32 6.56 -20.02 -5.64
C CYS A 32 5.33 -20.95 -5.79
N LYS A 33 4.17 -20.45 -6.22
CA LYS A 33 2.91 -21.22 -6.31
C LYS A 33 3.02 -22.43 -7.25
N PRO A 34 3.41 -22.29 -8.53
CA PRO A 34 3.51 -23.44 -9.43
C PRO A 34 4.72 -24.35 -9.11
N ARG A 35 5.66 -23.90 -8.28
CA ARG A 35 6.90 -24.62 -7.98
C ARG A 35 6.84 -25.45 -6.71
N CYS A 36 5.83 -25.26 -5.85
CA CYS A 36 5.79 -25.95 -4.57
C CYS A 36 5.33 -27.41 -4.73
N PRO A 37 6.18 -28.42 -4.45
CA PRO A 37 5.79 -29.82 -4.60
C PRO A 37 4.76 -30.29 -3.57
N ARG A 38 4.52 -29.49 -2.52
CA ARG A 38 3.55 -29.78 -1.44
C ARG A 38 2.21 -29.04 -1.62
N GLY A 39 2.02 -28.33 -2.74
CA GLY A 39 0.80 -27.56 -2.99
C GLY A 39 0.64 -26.30 -2.13
N ASN A 40 1.62 -25.96 -1.30
CA ASN A 40 1.60 -24.72 -0.51
C ASN A 40 1.76 -23.49 -1.42
N ILE A 41 1.33 -22.33 -0.91
CA ILE A 41 1.51 -21.04 -1.59
C ILE A 41 2.35 -20.12 -0.69
N PRO A 42 3.70 -20.22 -0.72
CA PRO A 42 4.57 -19.43 0.17
C PRO A 42 4.33 -17.92 0.09
N GLY A 43 4.03 -17.38 -1.09
CA GLY A 43 3.72 -15.95 -1.26
C GLY A 43 2.49 -15.51 -0.46
N VAL A 44 1.46 -16.36 -0.38
CA VAL A 44 0.25 -16.09 0.43
C VAL A 44 0.56 -16.23 1.92
N VAL A 45 1.37 -17.22 2.32
CA VAL A 45 1.82 -17.35 3.72
C VAL A 45 2.56 -16.09 4.18
N ILE A 46 3.46 -15.54 3.34
CA ILE A 46 4.16 -14.29 3.63
C ILE A 46 3.19 -13.10 3.72
N GLN A 47 2.15 -13.04 2.87
CA GLN A 47 1.10 -12.01 2.99
C GLN A 47 0.38 -12.08 4.33
N ILE A 48 0.07 -13.28 4.81
CA ILE A 48 -0.56 -13.49 6.12
C ILE A 48 0.38 -13.02 7.23
N LEU A 49 1.67 -13.38 7.20
CA LEU A 49 2.66 -12.92 8.17
C LEU A 49 2.78 -11.39 8.21
N ARG A 50 2.77 -10.71 7.05
CA ARG A 50 2.76 -9.23 7.00
C ARG A 50 1.51 -8.64 7.65
N MET A 51 0.34 -9.20 7.33
CA MET A 51 -0.93 -8.73 7.88
C MET A 51 -0.98 -8.92 9.40
N VAL A 52 -0.52 -10.07 9.91
CA VAL A 52 -0.45 -10.34 11.36
C VAL A 52 0.59 -9.43 12.03
N SER A 53 1.75 -9.21 11.39
CA SER A 53 2.76 -8.25 11.84
C SER A 53 2.19 -6.84 11.98
N GLN A 54 1.42 -6.36 10.99
CA GLN A 54 0.75 -5.06 11.04
C GLN A 54 -0.30 -4.99 12.16
N ARG A 55 -1.17 -6.00 12.28
CA ARG A 55 -2.22 -6.04 13.30
C ARG A 55 -1.70 -6.06 14.74
N ASN A 56 -0.50 -6.59 14.94
CA ASN A 56 0.15 -6.69 16.26
C ASN A 56 1.24 -5.63 16.48
N GLY A 57 1.38 -4.66 15.56
CA GLY A 57 2.39 -3.60 15.67
C GLY A 57 3.84 -4.05 15.49
N LEU A 58 4.11 -5.30 15.13
CA LEU A 58 5.48 -5.83 14.97
C LEU A 58 6.22 -5.19 13.78
N PHE A 59 5.48 -4.75 12.76
CA PHE A 59 6.03 -4.15 11.54
C PHE A 59 6.94 -2.94 11.81
N VAL A 60 6.72 -2.22 12.92
CA VAL A 60 7.52 -1.03 13.28
C VAL A 60 8.97 -1.38 13.66
N ARG A 61 9.23 -2.65 14.03
CA ARG A 61 10.56 -3.17 14.33
C ARG A 61 11.39 -3.41 13.06
N SER A 62 10.73 -3.66 11.94
CA SER A 62 11.34 -3.86 10.62
C SER A 62 11.57 -2.51 9.92
N ALA A 63 12.73 -2.33 9.30
CA ALA A 63 12.98 -1.15 8.48
C ALA A 63 12.04 -1.07 7.29
N MET A 64 11.86 -2.17 6.58
CA MET A 64 10.96 -2.27 5.42
C MET A 64 9.48 -2.23 5.84
N GLY A 65 9.14 -2.79 7.00
CA GLY A 65 7.78 -2.76 7.53
C GLY A 65 7.29 -1.35 7.80
N ARG A 66 8.15 -0.46 8.29
CA ARG A 66 7.77 0.94 8.58
C ARG A 66 7.31 1.72 7.35
N GLU A 67 7.73 1.33 6.15
CA GLU A 67 7.27 1.96 4.89
C GLU A 67 5.76 1.77 4.65
N GLN A 68 5.10 0.86 5.37
CA GLN A 68 3.65 0.68 5.31
C GLN A 68 2.88 1.95 5.71
N LEU A 69 3.44 2.81 6.57
CA LEU A 69 2.85 4.10 6.89
C LEU A 69 2.78 5.00 5.65
N ALA A 70 3.88 5.11 4.92
CA ALA A 70 3.94 5.91 3.69
C ALA A 70 2.99 5.35 2.63
N VAL A 71 2.92 4.02 2.47
CA VAL A 71 1.98 3.35 1.55
C VAL A 71 0.52 3.66 1.93
N LYS A 72 0.18 3.58 3.22
CA LYS A 72 -1.16 3.91 3.72
C LYS A 72 -1.53 5.36 3.45
N ARG A 73 -0.66 6.32 3.80
CA ARG A 73 -0.91 7.77 3.65
C ARG A 73 -0.90 8.24 2.20
N SER A 74 -0.18 7.57 1.31
CA SER A 74 -0.17 7.90 -0.13
C SER A 74 -1.29 7.15 -0.87
N ILE A 75 -1.12 5.84 -1.06
CA ILE A 75 -2.02 5.02 -1.89
C ILE A 75 -3.38 4.84 -1.22
N GLY A 76 -3.42 4.61 0.10
CA GLY A 76 -4.68 4.41 0.82
C GLY A 76 -5.59 5.63 0.74
N HIS A 77 -5.06 6.83 1.00
CA HIS A 77 -5.83 8.07 0.88
C HIS A 77 -6.27 8.35 -0.55
N ASN A 78 -5.42 8.12 -1.55
CA ASN A 78 -5.81 8.28 -2.96
C ASN A 78 -7.02 7.41 -3.33
N ILE A 79 -7.08 6.16 -2.85
CA ILE A 79 -8.19 5.25 -3.14
C ILE A 79 -9.50 5.81 -2.62
N LEU A 80 -9.55 6.31 -1.39
CA LEU A 80 -10.79 6.81 -0.79
C LEU A 80 -11.19 8.19 -1.32
N GLU A 81 -10.23 9.03 -1.70
CA GLU A 81 -10.52 10.39 -2.18
C GLU A 81 -10.83 10.44 -3.68
N THR A 82 -10.17 9.60 -4.48
CA THR A 82 -10.24 9.66 -5.95
C THR A 82 -10.82 8.40 -6.58
N GLY A 83 -10.85 7.28 -5.85
CA GLY A 83 -11.18 5.96 -6.38
C GLY A 83 -10.00 5.26 -7.07
N TYR A 84 -8.82 5.87 -7.09
CA TYR A 84 -7.62 5.35 -7.76
C TYR A 84 -6.46 5.17 -6.79
N CYS A 85 -5.66 4.12 -6.97
CA CYS A 85 -4.41 3.95 -6.20
C CYS A 85 -3.40 5.06 -6.50
N ILE A 86 -3.30 5.43 -7.77
CA ILE A 86 -2.41 6.47 -8.29
C ILE A 86 -3.25 7.39 -9.17
N HIS A 87 -3.14 8.69 -8.93
CA HIS A 87 -3.82 9.71 -9.70
C HIS A 87 -2.80 10.76 -10.14
N PRO A 88 -2.76 11.19 -11.43
CA PRO A 88 -1.75 12.14 -11.91
C PRO A 88 -1.67 13.43 -11.09
N THR A 89 -2.81 13.95 -10.61
CA THR A 89 -2.85 15.15 -9.78
C THR A 89 -2.28 14.97 -8.36
N ARG A 90 -1.93 13.75 -7.96
CA ARG A 90 -1.42 13.41 -6.61
C ARG A 90 0.08 13.11 -6.61
N VAL A 91 0.72 13.01 -7.78
CA VAL A 91 2.16 12.77 -7.90
C VAL A 91 2.87 14.12 -7.98
N ASN A 92 3.41 14.59 -6.85
CA ASN A 92 4.12 15.86 -6.79
C ASN A 92 5.51 15.75 -7.45
N PRO A 93 5.80 16.47 -8.55
CA PRO A 93 7.11 16.41 -9.20
C PRO A 93 8.29 16.77 -8.29
N ALA A 94 8.11 17.65 -7.31
CA ALA A 94 9.17 18.00 -6.36
C ALA A 94 9.54 16.84 -5.41
N MET A 95 8.60 15.94 -5.15
CA MET A 95 8.83 14.72 -4.36
C MET A 95 9.39 13.57 -5.21
N HIS A 96 9.29 13.67 -6.54
CA HIS A 96 9.66 12.65 -7.51
C HIS A 96 10.63 13.19 -8.59
N PRO A 97 11.80 13.75 -8.20
CA PRO A 97 12.75 14.34 -9.15
C PRO A 97 13.29 13.32 -10.16
N GLU A 98 13.26 12.03 -9.84
CA GLU A 98 13.65 10.93 -10.72
C GLU A 98 12.79 10.83 -11.99
N GLN A 99 11.57 11.40 -11.98
CA GLN A 99 10.68 11.41 -13.14
C GLN A 99 11.06 12.50 -14.17
N GLY A 100 11.93 13.44 -13.79
CA GLY A 100 12.50 14.43 -14.67
C GLY A 100 11.55 15.58 -15.06
N PRO A 101 12.07 16.59 -15.79
CA PRO A 101 11.35 17.83 -16.08
C PRO A 101 10.16 17.65 -17.02
N VAL A 102 10.18 16.60 -17.86
CA VAL A 102 9.04 16.27 -18.74
C VAL A 102 7.80 15.92 -17.93
N TRP A 103 7.97 15.22 -16.80
CA TRP A 103 6.85 14.89 -15.92
C TRP A 103 6.27 16.12 -15.22
N ALA A 104 7.12 17.04 -14.77
CA ALA A 104 6.68 18.31 -14.21
C ALA A 104 5.84 19.10 -15.22
N TRP A 105 6.33 19.22 -16.47
CA TRP A 105 5.58 19.84 -17.55
C TRP A 105 4.26 19.11 -17.85
N MET A 106 4.25 17.77 -17.89
CA MET A 106 3.01 17.01 -18.08
C MET A 106 1.99 17.24 -16.96
N SER A 107 2.46 17.40 -15.72
CA SER A 107 1.61 17.68 -14.56
C SER A 107 0.97 19.07 -14.66
N ASP A 108 1.73 20.08 -15.09
CA ASP A 108 1.24 21.45 -15.33
C ASP A 108 0.25 21.53 -16.50
N ASN A 109 0.29 20.55 -17.43
CA ASN A 109 -0.53 20.50 -18.63
C ASN A 109 -1.49 19.28 -18.64
N ALA A 110 -1.80 18.73 -17.46
CA ALA A 110 -2.47 17.45 -17.30
C ALA A 110 -3.81 17.36 -18.06
N ASP A 111 -4.66 18.38 -17.97
CA ASP A 111 -5.97 18.37 -18.63
C ASP A 111 -5.87 18.29 -20.16
N GLU A 112 -4.89 18.96 -20.76
CA GLU A 112 -4.65 18.90 -22.20
C GLU A 112 -4.03 17.55 -22.59
N VAL A 113 -2.99 17.12 -21.88
CA VAL A 113 -2.25 15.90 -22.21
C VAL A 113 -3.15 14.67 -22.03
N TYR A 114 -3.79 14.51 -20.88
CA TYR A 114 -4.67 13.38 -20.61
C TYR A 114 -6.01 13.49 -21.36
N GLY A 115 -6.50 14.70 -21.59
CA GLY A 115 -7.70 14.96 -22.38
C GLY A 115 -7.61 14.47 -23.83
N ARG A 116 -6.40 14.34 -24.40
CA ARG A 116 -6.18 13.74 -25.73
C ARG A 116 -6.46 12.24 -25.77
N PHE A 117 -6.36 11.54 -24.63
CA PHE A 117 -6.62 10.10 -24.52
C PHE A 117 -8.05 9.83 -24.06
N ASP A 118 -8.58 10.64 -23.15
CA ASP A 118 -9.93 10.52 -22.64
C ASP A 118 -10.52 11.90 -22.35
N SER A 119 -11.59 12.25 -23.06
CA SER A 119 -12.28 13.53 -22.87
C SER A 119 -12.91 13.67 -21.49
N ASN A 120 -13.07 12.57 -20.75
CA ASN A 120 -13.59 12.55 -19.38
C ASN A 120 -12.52 12.53 -18.29
N TYR A 121 -11.23 12.76 -18.61
CA TYR A 121 -10.21 13.00 -17.59
C TYR A 121 -10.68 14.06 -16.58
N ASN A 122 -10.67 13.72 -15.28
CA ASN A 122 -11.18 14.56 -14.18
C ASN A 122 -12.63 15.06 -14.31
N ARG A 123 -13.43 14.48 -15.21
CA ARG A 123 -14.84 14.84 -15.44
C ARG A 123 -15.75 13.65 -15.17
N GLU A 124 -17.04 13.92 -15.00
CA GLU A 124 -18.04 12.85 -14.91
C GLU A 124 -18.29 12.22 -16.28
N GLY A 125 -18.62 10.93 -16.31
CA GLY A 125 -18.82 10.17 -17.54
C GLY A 125 -18.12 8.80 -17.49
N PRO A 126 -18.22 7.97 -18.53
CA PRO A 126 -17.39 6.77 -18.67
C PRO A 126 -15.97 7.16 -19.07
N GLY A 127 -14.95 6.44 -18.60
CA GLY A 127 -13.57 6.72 -18.97
C GLY A 127 -12.54 6.35 -17.92
N ASN A 128 -11.28 6.37 -18.34
CA ASN A 128 -10.13 6.24 -17.46
C ASN A 128 -9.85 7.56 -16.75
N MET A 129 -9.34 7.50 -15.52
CA MET A 129 -8.99 8.70 -14.73
C MET A 129 -10.11 9.76 -14.67
N ARG A 130 -11.36 9.29 -14.70
CA ARG A 130 -12.54 10.12 -14.60
C ARG A 130 -12.79 10.55 -13.16
N LYS A 131 -13.64 11.54 -12.97
CA LYS A 131 -14.15 11.85 -11.65
C LYS A 131 -15.12 10.75 -11.20
N ILE A 132 -14.76 10.03 -10.14
CA ILE A 132 -15.66 9.07 -9.50
C ILE A 132 -16.72 9.85 -8.72
N ASN A 133 -17.98 9.46 -8.88
CA ASN A 133 -19.10 10.13 -8.21
C ASN A 133 -19.05 9.88 -6.69
N ARG A 134 -19.62 10.80 -5.92
CA ARG A 134 -19.55 10.75 -4.46
C ARG A 134 -20.17 9.48 -3.87
N LYS A 135 -21.30 9.02 -4.41
CA LYS A 135 -21.99 7.80 -3.94
C LYS A 135 -21.08 6.58 -4.02
N SER A 136 -20.34 6.41 -5.12
CA SER A 136 -19.40 5.29 -5.29
C SER A 136 -18.20 5.40 -4.34
N LEU A 137 -17.72 6.62 -4.05
CA LEU A 137 -16.66 6.82 -3.04
C LEU A 137 -17.16 6.52 -1.62
N ASP A 138 -18.40 6.89 -1.29
CA ASP A 138 -19.01 6.56 0.00
C ASP A 138 -19.21 5.05 0.17
N GLU A 139 -19.62 4.35 -0.90
CA GLU A 139 -19.70 2.88 -0.90
C GLU A 139 -18.32 2.24 -0.71
N LEU A 140 -17.28 2.76 -1.37
CA LEU A 140 -15.90 2.30 -1.22
C LEU A 140 -15.38 2.53 0.22
N ASP A 141 -15.61 3.71 0.77
CA ASP A 141 -15.28 4.05 2.16
C ASP A 141 -15.98 3.09 3.15
N ARG A 142 -17.26 2.77 2.88
CA ARG A 142 -18.01 1.80 3.68
C ARG A 142 -17.43 0.40 3.60
N ILE A 143 -16.94 -0.05 2.44
CA ILE A 143 -16.24 -1.34 2.30
C ILE A 143 -15.00 -1.37 3.18
N PHE A 144 -14.21 -0.28 3.20
CA PHE A 144 -13.01 -0.19 4.02
C PHE A 144 -13.34 -0.23 5.52
N GLU A 145 -14.47 0.34 5.92
CA GLU A 145 -14.96 0.25 7.29
C GLU A 145 -15.37 -1.19 7.65
N VAL A 146 -16.32 -1.79 6.91
CA VAL A 146 -16.93 -3.07 7.30
C VAL A 146 -15.99 -4.27 7.16
N THR A 147 -14.95 -4.16 6.32
CA THR A 147 -13.91 -5.19 6.19
C THR A 147 -12.82 -5.07 7.26
N GLY A 148 -12.85 -4.01 8.08
CA GLY A 148 -11.85 -3.75 9.11
C GLY A 148 -10.54 -3.14 8.59
N CYS A 149 -10.52 -2.64 7.35
CA CYS A 149 -9.36 -1.97 6.76
C CYS A 149 -9.04 -0.68 7.52
N LYS A 150 -10.04 0.14 7.87
CA LYS A 150 -9.83 1.36 8.66
C LYS A 150 -9.21 1.06 10.03
N LYS A 151 -9.70 0.03 10.73
CA LYS A 151 -9.08 -0.44 11.99
C LYS A 151 -7.61 -0.84 11.83
N LEU A 152 -7.26 -1.51 10.73
CA LEU A 152 -5.88 -1.84 10.42
C LEU A 152 -5.05 -0.57 10.18
N TRP A 153 -5.59 0.40 9.46
CA TRP A 153 -4.95 1.69 9.22
C TRP A 153 -4.72 2.49 10.51
N ASP A 154 -5.69 2.50 11.42
CA ASP A 154 -5.53 3.13 12.74
C ASP A 154 -4.43 2.45 13.56
N THR A 155 -4.29 1.13 13.43
CA THR A 155 -3.19 0.39 14.06
C THR A 155 -1.85 0.78 13.43
N ILE A 156 -1.78 0.90 12.10
CA ILE A 156 -0.55 1.32 11.41
C ILE A 156 -0.13 2.73 11.86
N GLU A 157 -1.06 3.68 11.91
CA GLU A 157 -0.80 5.04 12.39
C GLU A 157 -0.33 5.04 13.85
N SER A 158 -1.14 4.48 14.76
CA SER A 158 -0.86 4.53 16.20
C SER A 158 0.41 3.79 16.60
N GLU A 159 0.71 2.63 16.01
CA GLU A 159 1.96 1.91 16.29
C GLU A 159 3.18 2.64 15.71
N SER A 160 3.04 3.29 14.54
CA SER A 160 4.11 4.10 13.98
C SER A 160 4.40 5.34 14.84
N GLU A 161 3.35 6.00 15.36
CA GLU A 161 3.46 7.14 16.28
C GLU A 161 4.15 6.77 17.59
N LYS A 162 3.75 5.65 18.21
CA LYS A 162 4.39 5.14 19.45
C LYS A 162 5.88 4.88 19.28
N ARG A 163 6.32 4.52 18.07
CA ARG A 163 7.71 4.21 17.79
C ARG A 163 8.57 5.46 17.58
N ILE A 164 7.99 6.66 17.33
CA ILE A 164 8.73 7.86 16.92
C ILE A 164 9.94 8.10 17.82
N ASP A 165 11.12 7.72 17.29
CA ASP A 165 12.46 8.01 17.80
C ASP A 165 13.17 9.04 16.90
N GLY A 166 12.40 9.98 16.35
CA GLY A 166 12.93 11.17 15.66
C GLY A 166 13.38 10.96 14.20
N ARG A 167 12.87 9.94 13.49
CA ARG A 167 13.28 9.66 12.09
C ARG A 167 12.21 9.79 11.00
N PHE A 168 11.00 10.25 11.31
CA PHE A 168 9.95 10.46 10.30
C PHE A 168 9.68 11.94 10.04
N THR A 169 10.35 12.50 9.02
CA THR A 169 9.94 13.74 8.35
C THR A 169 10.20 13.57 6.85
N LYS A 170 9.21 13.10 6.09
CA LYS A 170 9.23 13.34 4.63
C LYS A 170 7.89 13.25 3.90
N TYR A 171 6.78 12.99 4.58
CA TYR A 171 5.48 12.86 3.90
C TYR A 171 4.33 13.43 4.76
N ASP A 172 4.55 14.62 5.30
CA ASP A 172 3.48 15.53 5.74
C ASP A 172 3.40 16.69 4.73
#